data_AF-A0A662AF35-F1
#
_entry.id   AF-A0A662AF35-F1
#
_cell.length_a   1.000
_cell.length_b   1.000
_cell.length_c   1.000
_cell.angle_alpha   90.00
_cell.angle_beta   90.00
_cell.angle_gamma   90.00
#
_symmetry.space_group_name_H-M   'P 1'
#
loop_
_entity.id
_entity.type
_entity.pdbx_description
1 polymer ?
#
loop_
_entity_poly.entity_id
_entity_poly.type
_entity_poly.pdbx_seq_one_letter_code
_entity_poly.pdbx_strand_id
1 'polypeptide(L)'
;MPSLLEHFLFKQQSIAIKEFLKKKLWLSKYPEDQNVDVFYATPEKAFAKLIAPIINGGNLYPTVSVVLQGMELAPGQTPTGFYKKYVQADDSSNVFEEQYHPLVYQLTYRVTMWSALQSDMDILLYQAMTAAPNNRKYATVVDGQWMEAETMIPQSESVLDPGDARDISFRYGFDITVPRAYLPLNYEEYYGKILSMDMVYDV
;
A
#
# COMPACT_ATOMS: atom_id res chain seq x y z
N MET A 1 -3.99 19.97 -4.36
CA MET A 1 -4.34 18.56 -4.62
C MET A 1 -4.59 17.91 -3.26
N PRO A 2 -5.79 17.38 -2.97
CA PRO A 2 -5.96 16.50 -1.82
C PRO A 2 -4.92 15.40 -1.94
N SER A 3 -4.18 15.13 -0.85
CA SER A 3 -3.07 14.21 -0.91
C SER A 3 -3.57 12.85 -1.37
N LEU A 4 -2.95 12.29 -2.41
CA LEU A 4 -3.09 10.89 -2.86
C LEU A 4 -2.99 9.85 -1.72
N LEU A 5 -2.63 10.28 -0.51
CA LEU A 5 -2.54 9.52 0.75
C LEU A 5 -3.89 9.23 1.43
N GLU A 6 -4.95 9.96 1.12
CA GLU A 6 -6.22 9.90 1.88
C GLU A 6 -7.41 9.35 1.09
N HIS A 7 -7.21 8.95 -0.16
CA HIS A 7 -8.32 8.46 -0.97
C HIS A 7 -8.77 7.07 -0.52
N PHE A 8 -10.04 6.95 -0.09
CA PHE A 8 -10.67 5.68 0.29
C PHE A 8 -10.57 4.58 -0.80
N LEU A 9 -10.33 4.98 -2.06
CA LEU A 9 -10.33 4.12 -3.23
C LEU A 9 -9.33 2.97 -3.15
N PHE A 10 -8.13 3.20 -2.61
CA PHE A 10 -7.04 2.20 -2.61
C PHE A 10 -6.76 1.62 -1.21
N LYS A 11 -7.65 1.88 -0.25
CA LYS A 11 -7.45 1.50 1.15
C LYS A 11 -7.24 -0.01 1.30
N GLN A 12 -8.03 -0.82 0.60
CA GLN A 12 -7.96 -2.28 0.71
C GLN A 12 -6.68 -2.83 0.09
N GLN A 13 -6.24 -2.27 -1.04
CA GLN A 13 -4.97 -2.59 -1.68
C GLN A 13 -3.79 -2.20 -0.78
N SER A 14 -3.85 -1.04 -0.13
CA SER A 14 -2.85 -0.58 0.82
C SER A 14 -2.77 -1.46 2.07
N ILE A 15 -3.91 -1.91 2.60
CA ILE A 15 -3.97 -2.88 3.68
C ILE A 15 -3.34 -4.21 3.24
N ALA A 16 -3.67 -4.70 2.05
CA ALA A 16 -3.13 -5.95 1.52
C ALA A 16 -1.59 -5.89 1.36
N ILE A 17 -1.04 -4.79 0.85
CA ILE A 17 0.42 -4.60 0.76
C ILE A 17 1.06 -4.55 2.16
N LYS A 18 0.45 -3.83 3.10
CA LYS A 18 0.94 -3.75 4.48
C LYS A 18 0.97 -5.13 5.14
N GLU A 19 -0.10 -5.90 5.01
CA GLU A 19 -0.20 -7.26 5.57
C GLU A 19 0.75 -8.24 4.86
N PHE A 20 0.95 -8.08 3.54
CA PHE A 20 1.97 -8.83 2.80
C PHE A 20 3.37 -8.60 3.41
N LEU A 21 3.76 -7.34 3.60
CA LEU A 21 5.06 -7.00 4.21
C LEU A 21 5.17 -7.56 5.62
N LYS A 22 4.14 -7.39 6.46
CA LYS A 22 4.12 -7.91 7.83
C LYS A 22 4.26 -9.43 7.90
N LYS A 23 3.66 -10.15 6.94
CA LYS A 23 3.72 -11.62 6.88
C LYS A 23 5.06 -12.15 6.35
N LYS A 24 5.74 -11.37 5.50
CA LYS A 24 6.93 -11.82 4.77
C LYS A 24 8.25 -11.37 5.37
N LEU A 25 8.23 -10.25 6.09
CA LEU A 25 9.38 -9.69 6.76
C LEU A 25 9.44 -10.20 8.19
N TRP A 26 10.51 -10.91 8.51
CA TRP A 26 10.64 -11.57 9.80
C TRP A 26 12.11 -11.80 10.15
N LEU A 27 12.52 -11.39 11.35
CA LEU A 27 13.85 -11.69 11.88
C LEU A 27 13.76 -12.64 13.07
N SER A 28 14.42 -13.80 12.98
CA SER A 28 14.38 -14.84 14.03
C SER A 28 15.03 -14.43 15.35
N LYS A 29 15.89 -13.40 15.34
CA LYS A 29 16.56 -12.85 16.52
C LYS A 29 15.62 -12.07 17.44
N TYR A 30 14.52 -11.55 16.90
CA TYR A 30 13.58 -10.69 17.61
C TYR A 30 12.32 -11.48 18.02
N PRO A 31 11.71 -11.18 19.18
CA PRO A 31 10.50 -11.86 19.61
C PRO A 31 9.29 -11.42 18.75
N GLU A 32 8.25 -12.26 18.67
CA GLU A 32 7.06 -12.03 17.81
C GLU A 32 6.34 -10.70 18.07
N ASP A 33 6.30 -10.28 19.33
CA ASP A 33 5.64 -9.04 19.75
C ASP A 33 6.46 -7.78 19.45
N GLN A 34 7.75 -7.92 19.12
CA GLN A 34 8.69 -6.81 18.90
C GLN A 34 9.61 -7.10 17.69
N ASN A 35 9.05 -7.61 16.60
CA ASN A 35 9.82 -7.88 15.38
C ASN A 35 9.79 -6.67 14.42
N VAL A 36 9.43 -6.90 13.15
CA VAL A 36 9.37 -5.85 12.14
C VAL A 36 8.04 -5.10 12.22
N ASP A 37 8.10 -3.80 12.51
CA ASP A 37 6.93 -2.94 12.46
C ASP A 37 6.69 -2.40 11.04
N VAL A 38 5.45 -2.53 10.55
CA VAL A 38 5.05 -2.04 9.22
C VAL A 38 4.00 -0.95 9.36
N PHE A 39 4.29 0.25 8.84
CA PHE A 39 3.39 1.41 8.86
C PHE A 39 2.95 1.81 7.45
N TYR A 40 1.67 2.15 7.28
CA TYR A 40 1.21 2.85 6.10
C TYR A 40 1.25 4.36 6.35
N ALA A 41 2.36 5.00 5.98
CA ALA A 41 2.62 6.43 6.23
C ALA A 41 3.79 6.92 5.39
N THR A 42 3.87 8.23 5.16
CA THR A 42 5.08 8.84 4.61
C THR A 42 6.27 8.55 5.52
N PRO A 43 7.51 8.48 4.98
CA PRO A 43 8.70 8.20 5.77
C PRO A 43 8.86 9.12 6.98
N GLU A 44 8.57 10.42 6.83
CA GLU A 44 8.60 11.41 7.90
C GLU A 44 7.60 11.11 9.03
N LYS A 45 6.36 10.73 8.67
CA LYS A 45 5.31 10.39 9.64
C LYS A 45 5.58 9.05 10.32
N ALA A 46 6.15 8.09 9.59
CA ALA A 46 6.59 6.81 10.16
C ALA A 46 7.72 7.05 11.18
N PHE A 47 8.74 7.83 10.79
CA PHE A 47 9.87 8.18 11.66
C PHE A 47 9.44 8.99 12.90
N ALA A 48 8.50 9.93 12.75
CA ALA A 48 7.96 10.68 13.88
C ALA A 48 7.24 9.78 14.91
N LYS A 49 6.57 8.71 14.45
CA LYS A 49 5.99 7.69 15.35
C LYS A 49 7.06 6.84 16.04
N LEU A 50 8.23 6.68 15.43
CA LEU A 50 9.37 5.96 16.02
C LEU A 50 10.08 6.78 17.11
N ILE A 51 10.16 8.11 16.97
CA ILE A 51 10.78 9.00 17.97
C ILE A 51 9.98 9.03 19.29
N ALA A 52 8.68 8.72 19.24
CA ALA A 52 7.82 8.67 20.41
C ALA A 52 7.52 7.20 20.79
N PRO A 53 8.41 6.45 21.49
CA PRO A 53 9.19 6.90 22.65
C PRO A 53 10.66 6.45 22.63
N ILE A 54 11.61 7.38 22.56
CA ILE A 54 13.03 7.13 22.89
C ILE A 54 13.17 6.90 24.41
N ILE A 55 12.82 5.71 24.90
CA ILE A 55 13.30 5.24 26.20
C ILE A 55 14.61 4.48 25.88
N ASN A 56 15.75 5.13 26.17
CA ASN A 56 17.13 4.61 25.99
C ASN A 56 17.78 4.72 24.60
N GLY A 57 17.44 5.73 23.80
CA GLY A 57 18.38 6.23 22.77
C GLY A 57 18.71 5.27 21.63
N GLY A 58 17.75 4.50 21.12
CA GLY A 58 17.91 3.72 19.90
C GLY A 58 16.58 3.11 19.44
N ASN A 59 16.37 3.01 18.13
CA ASN A 59 15.28 2.21 17.58
C ASN A 59 15.65 0.73 17.73
N LEU A 60 15.02 0.03 18.68
CA LEU A 60 15.40 -1.35 19.03
C LEU A 60 15.09 -2.36 17.92
N TYR A 61 14.13 -2.05 17.05
CA TYR A 61 13.58 -3.01 16.09
C TYR A 61 13.56 -2.43 14.66
N PRO A 62 13.74 -3.26 13.63
CA PRO A 62 13.62 -2.81 12.24
C PRO A 62 12.21 -2.30 11.96
N THR A 63 12.13 -1.20 11.21
CA THR A 63 10.87 -0.56 10.84
C THR A 63 10.74 -0.48 9.34
N VAL A 64 9.52 -0.62 8.85
CA VAL A 64 9.15 -0.53 7.45
C VAL A 64 8.01 0.48 7.32
N SER A 65 8.18 1.49 6.48
CA SER A 65 7.07 2.32 6.02
C SER A 65 6.72 1.94 4.59
N VAL A 66 5.42 1.88 4.30
CA VAL A 66 4.90 1.76 2.96
C VAL A 66 3.97 2.94 2.67
N VAL A 67 4.10 3.50 1.48
CA VAL A 67 3.28 4.63 1.05
C VAL A 67 2.97 4.51 -0.44
N LEU A 68 1.74 4.85 -0.84
CA LEU A 68 1.39 4.96 -2.25
C LEU A 68 2.09 6.19 -2.85
N GLN A 69 2.92 5.98 -3.87
CA GLN A 69 3.67 7.03 -4.55
C GLN A 69 3.06 7.39 -5.91
N GLY A 70 2.56 6.38 -6.64
CA GLY A 70 2.06 6.56 -8.01
C GLY A 70 0.76 5.80 -8.25
N MET A 71 -0.10 6.40 -9.06
CA MET A 71 -1.34 5.81 -9.55
C MET A 71 -1.53 6.24 -11.00
N GLU A 72 -1.52 5.28 -11.91
CA GLU A 72 -1.66 5.51 -13.35
C GLU A 72 -2.68 4.53 -13.92
N LEU A 73 -3.42 4.91 -14.97
CA LEU A 73 -4.28 3.96 -15.68
C LEU A 73 -3.41 2.89 -16.34
N ALA A 74 -3.72 1.62 -16.13
CA ALA A 74 -2.95 0.52 -16.68
C ALA A 74 -3.17 0.46 -18.21
N PRO A 75 -2.14 0.75 -19.04
CA PRO A 75 -2.31 0.83 -20.48
C PRO A 75 -2.64 -0.56 -21.06
N GLY A 76 -3.61 -0.61 -21.98
CA GLY A 76 -3.98 -1.83 -22.69
C GLY A 76 -4.67 -2.91 -21.85
N GLN A 77 -5.12 -2.59 -20.64
CA GLN A 77 -5.95 -3.49 -19.83
C GLN A 77 -7.42 -3.20 -20.05
N THR A 78 -8.20 -4.24 -20.32
CA THR A 78 -9.66 -4.14 -20.32
C THR A 78 -10.19 -4.28 -18.88
N PRO A 79 -11.20 -3.50 -18.49
CA PRO A 79 -11.97 -3.76 -17.27
C PRO A 79 -12.47 -5.21 -17.26
N THR A 80 -12.00 -6.00 -16.30
CA THR A 80 -12.49 -7.38 -16.11
C THR A 80 -13.08 -7.51 -14.71
N GLY A 81 -14.23 -8.17 -14.62
CA GLY A 81 -14.94 -8.37 -13.36
C GLY A 81 -15.82 -7.18 -12.98
N PHE A 82 -16.53 -7.35 -11.87
CA PHE A 82 -17.42 -6.36 -11.29
C PHE A 82 -17.05 -6.14 -9.84
N TYR A 83 -17.12 -4.89 -9.39
CA TYR A 83 -17.12 -4.56 -7.98
C TYR A 83 -18.55 -4.66 -7.45
N LYS A 84 -18.75 -5.38 -6.35
CA LYS A 84 -20.06 -5.50 -5.69
C LYS A 84 -20.13 -4.52 -4.52
N LYS A 85 -21.10 -3.61 -4.56
CA LYS A 85 -21.41 -2.73 -3.44
C LYS A 85 -22.80 -3.09 -2.91
N TYR A 86 -22.89 -3.28 -1.60
CA TYR A 86 -24.17 -3.44 -0.94
C TYR A 86 -24.66 -2.07 -0.48
N VAL A 87 -25.78 -1.62 -1.01
CA VAL A 87 -26.40 -0.33 -0.65
C VAL A 87 -27.72 -0.61 0.03
N GLN A 88 -27.90 -0.03 1.21
CA GLN A 88 -29.18 0.00 1.90
C GLN A 88 -29.80 1.36 1.62
N ALA A 89 -31.02 1.38 1.07
CA ALA A 89 -31.77 2.62 0.92
C ALA A 89 -32.24 3.10 2.31
N ASP A 90 -32.18 4.41 2.55
CA ASP A 90 -32.46 5.02 3.86
C ASP A 90 -33.83 4.63 4.44
N ASP A 91 -34.82 4.33 3.57
CA ASP A 91 -36.19 3.97 3.96
C ASP A 91 -36.54 2.48 3.76
N SER A 92 -35.54 1.60 3.60
CA SER A 92 -35.80 0.18 3.32
C SER A 92 -34.86 -0.77 4.09
N SER A 93 -35.42 -1.87 4.61
CA SER A 93 -34.64 -2.99 5.16
C SER A 93 -33.96 -3.85 4.10
N ASN A 94 -34.26 -3.61 2.81
CA ASN A 94 -33.70 -4.37 1.71
C ASN A 94 -32.31 -3.83 1.35
N VAL A 95 -31.36 -4.76 1.28
CA VAL A 95 -30.00 -4.51 0.81
C VAL A 95 -29.95 -4.84 -0.67
N PHE A 96 -29.58 -3.86 -1.49
CA PHE A 96 -29.40 -4.03 -2.94
C PHE A 96 -27.94 -4.30 -3.25
N GLU A 97 -27.67 -5.22 -4.18
CA GLU A 97 -26.34 -5.45 -4.75
C GLU A 97 -26.19 -4.62 -6.03
N GLU A 98 -25.35 -3.61 -5.99
CA GLU A 98 -24.95 -2.83 -7.17
C GLU A 98 -23.64 -3.38 -7.71
N GLN A 99 -23.60 -3.65 -9.02
CA GLN A 99 -22.41 -4.12 -9.71
C GLN A 99 -21.83 -3.01 -10.58
N TYR A 100 -20.56 -2.69 -10.36
CA TYR A 100 -19.86 -1.62 -11.05
C TYR A 100 -18.68 -2.16 -11.87
N HIS A 101 -18.48 -1.59 -13.05
CA HIS A 101 -17.26 -1.85 -13.82
C HIS A 101 -16.06 -1.14 -13.16
N PRO A 102 -14.99 -1.86 -12.79
CA PRO A 102 -13.80 -1.26 -12.23
C PRO A 102 -12.95 -0.60 -13.33
N LEU A 103 -12.17 0.40 -12.96
CA LEU A 103 -11.03 0.85 -13.77
C LEU A 103 -9.76 0.14 -13.31
N VAL A 104 -8.89 -0.20 -14.26
CA VAL A 104 -7.63 -0.89 -13.97
C VAL A 104 -6.53 0.16 -13.85
N TYR A 105 -5.95 0.25 -12.67
CA TYR A 105 -4.82 1.11 -12.37
C TYR A 105 -3.56 0.29 -12.11
N GLN A 106 -2.41 0.88 -12.44
CA GLN A 106 -1.13 0.49 -11.90
C GLN A 106 -0.86 1.34 -10.66
N LEU A 107 -0.63 0.67 -9.53
CA LEU A 107 -0.27 1.33 -8.27
C LEU A 107 1.20 1.07 -7.97
N THR A 108 1.93 2.13 -7.60
CA THR A 108 3.33 2.03 -7.18
C THR A 108 3.45 2.47 -5.73
N TYR A 109 3.90 1.56 -4.88
CA TYR A 109 4.13 1.80 -3.46
C TYR A 109 5.62 1.94 -3.19
N ARG A 110 6.04 3.03 -2.54
CA ARG A 110 7.39 3.15 -2.00
C ARG A 110 7.44 2.47 -0.65
N VAL A 111 8.38 1.55 -0.49
CA VAL A 111 8.73 0.94 0.79
C VAL A 111 10.08 1.48 1.23
N THR A 112 10.14 1.96 2.47
CA THR A 112 11.39 2.41 3.10
C THR A 112 11.59 1.62 4.37
N MET A 113 12.79 1.09 4.57
CA MET A 113 13.17 0.29 5.72
C MET A 113 14.27 0.98 6.52
N TRP A 114 14.19 0.86 7.84
CA TRP A 114 15.20 1.33 8.78
C TRP A 114 15.61 0.21 9.72
N SER A 115 16.92 0.09 9.97
CA SER A 115 17.47 -0.81 10.98
C SER A 115 18.74 -0.22 11.57
N ALA A 116 19.05 -0.55 12.82
CA ALA A 116 20.33 -0.23 13.45
C ALA A 116 21.48 -1.11 12.93
N LEU A 117 21.17 -2.31 12.40
CA LEU A 117 22.16 -3.27 11.93
C LEU A 117 22.01 -3.52 10.43
N GLN A 118 23.13 -3.49 9.71
CA GLN A 118 23.18 -3.78 8.28
C GLN A 118 22.80 -5.24 7.98
N SER A 119 23.21 -6.20 8.81
CA SER A 119 22.87 -7.61 8.63
C SER A 119 21.36 -7.87 8.63
N ASP A 120 20.64 -7.16 9.50
CA ASP A 120 19.19 -7.28 9.61
C ASP A 120 18.52 -6.71 8.35
N MET A 121 19.05 -5.60 7.84
CA MET A 121 18.60 -4.99 6.60
C MET A 121 18.79 -5.92 5.39
N ASP A 122 19.95 -6.57 5.29
CA ASP A 122 20.25 -7.50 4.19
C ASP A 122 19.28 -8.70 4.19
N ILE A 123 18.96 -9.24 5.37
CA ILE A 123 17.97 -10.33 5.52
C ILE A 123 16.58 -9.85 5.08
N LEU A 124 16.14 -8.67 5.53
CA LEU A 124 14.83 -8.13 5.20
C LEU A 124 14.70 -7.82 3.70
N LEU A 125 15.72 -7.25 3.09
CA LEU A 125 15.78 -7.02 1.65
C LEU A 125 15.67 -8.34 0.88
N TYR A 126 16.44 -9.35 1.28
CA TYR A 126 16.37 -10.67 0.66
C TYR A 126 14.97 -11.29 0.77
N GLN A 127 14.34 -11.21 1.94
CA GLN A 127 12.97 -11.69 2.15
C GLN A 127 11.96 -10.94 1.29
N ALA A 128 12.05 -9.61 1.19
CA ALA A 128 11.18 -8.79 0.35
C ALA A 128 11.29 -9.17 -1.15
N MET A 129 12.52 -9.35 -1.63
CA MET A 129 12.79 -9.68 -3.04
C MET A 129 12.35 -11.10 -3.42
N THR A 130 12.50 -12.04 -2.49
CA THR A 130 12.10 -13.45 -2.72
C THR A 130 10.61 -13.69 -2.51
N ALA A 131 9.93 -12.83 -1.76
CA ALA A 131 8.50 -12.96 -1.49
C ALA A 131 7.61 -12.61 -2.68
N ALA A 132 8.04 -11.68 -3.53
CA ALA A 132 7.30 -11.24 -4.73
C ALA A 132 8.25 -10.83 -5.89
N PRO A 133 9.14 -11.71 -6.37
CA PRO A 133 10.01 -11.38 -7.50
C PRO A 133 9.20 -11.19 -8.79
N ASN A 134 9.76 -10.46 -9.75
CA ASN A 134 9.12 -10.20 -11.06
C ASN A 134 8.67 -11.50 -11.78
N ASN A 135 9.46 -12.58 -11.68
CA ASN A 135 9.12 -13.86 -12.29
C ASN A 135 8.04 -14.68 -11.54
N ARG A 136 7.72 -14.32 -10.29
CA ARG A 136 6.72 -14.99 -9.45
C ARG A 136 6.07 -13.95 -8.54
N LYS A 137 5.09 -13.25 -9.09
CA LYS A 137 4.32 -12.23 -8.39
C LYS A 137 3.61 -12.81 -7.17
N TYR A 138 3.47 -11.99 -6.13
CA TYR A 138 2.61 -12.31 -5.00
C TYR A 138 1.15 -12.10 -5.42
N ALA A 139 0.33 -13.12 -5.28
CA ALA A 139 -1.10 -13.07 -5.60
C ALA A 139 -1.94 -13.16 -4.33
N THR A 140 -2.94 -12.30 -4.22
CA THR A 140 -3.96 -12.31 -3.16
C THR A 140 -5.30 -11.85 -3.71
N VAL A 141 -6.36 -11.97 -2.91
CA VAL A 141 -7.70 -11.47 -3.25
C VAL A 141 -8.00 -10.23 -2.42
N VAL A 142 -8.36 -9.14 -3.10
CA VAL A 142 -8.78 -7.87 -2.50
C VAL A 142 -10.12 -7.50 -3.08
N ASP A 143 -11.13 -7.26 -2.23
CA ASP A 143 -12.50 -6.95 -2.64
C ASP A 143 -13.09 -7.93 -3.68
N GLY A 144 -12.78 -9.23 -3.50
CA GLY A 144 -13.26 -10.29 -4.40
C GLY A 144 -12.53 -10.36 -5.75
N GLN A 145 -11.48 -9.57 -5.95
CA GLN A 145 -10.71 -9.50 -7.19
C GLN A 145 -9.26 -9.91 -6.96
N TRP A 146 -8.66 -10.53 -7.99
CA TRP A 146 -7.26 -10.92 -7.94
C TRP A 146 -6.36 -9.69 -7.99
N MET A 147 -5.44 -9.62 -7.03
CA MET A 147 -4.39 -8.62 -6.95
C MET A 147 -3.05 -9.33 -7.08
N GLU A 148 -2.21 -8.84 -7.98
CA GLU A 148 -0.82 -9.25 -8.11
C GLU A 148 0.09 -8.11 -7.66
N ALA A 149 1.13 -8.43 -6.90
CA ALA A 149 2.17 -7.49 -6.50
C ALA A 149 3.55 -8.05 -6.85
N GLU A 150 4.45 -7.16 -7.25
CA GLU A 150 5.85 -7.50 -7.51
C GLU A 150 6.76 -6.46 -6.86
N THR A 151 7.90 -6.93 -6.38
CA THR A 151 8.91 -6.09 -5.75
C THR A 151 9.94 -5.68 -6.79
N MET A 152 10.21 -4.39 -6.88
CA MET A 152 11.24 -3.80 -7.72
C MET A 152 12.60 -3.82 -7.02
N ILE A 153 13.67 -3.73 -7.81
CA ILE A 153 15.05 -3.78 -7.31
C ILE A 153 15.27 -2.64 -6.30
N PRO A 154 15.83 -2.95 -5.11
CA PRO A 154 16.05 -1.95 -4.09
C PRO A 154 17.11 -0.94 -4.49
N GLN A 155 16.94 0.29 -4.02
CA GLN A 155 17.90 1.37 -4.13
C GLN A 155 18.39 1.74 -2.73
N SER A 156 19.71 1.89 -2.58
CA SER A 156 20.26 2.42 -1.33
C SER A 156 19.89 3.88 -1.21
N GLU A 157 19.14 4.23 -0.16
CA GLU A 157 18.71 5.60 0.14
C GLU A 157 19.63 6.20 1.22
N SER A 158 20.93 6.28 0.93
CA SER A 158 21.98 6.91 1.76
C SER A 158 22.24 6.32 3.17
N VAL A 159 23.49 6.44 3.60
CA VAL A 159 23.90 6.41 5.01
C VAL A 159 23.78 7.84 5.49
N LEU A 160 22.96 8.11 6.52
CA LEU A 160 22.96 9.44 7.16
C LEU A 160 24.38 9.75 7.63
N ASP A 161 24.94 10.88 7.19
CA ASP A 161 26.26 11.36 7.63
C ASP A 161 26.25 11.57 9.16
N PRO A 162 27.30 11.17 9.87
CA PRO A 162 27.37 11.20 11.33
C PRO A 162 27.61 12.63 11.81
N GLY A 163 26.55 13.43 11.87
CA GLY A 163 26.53 14.74 12.52
C GLY A 163 25.91 14.65 13.90
N ASP A 164 26.76 14.71 14.93
CA ASP A 164 26.42 14.83 16.36
C ASP A 164 25.64 13.67 16.99
N ALA A 165 26.34 12.53 17.13
CA ALA A 165 26.19 11.58 18.22
C ALA A 165 24.74 11.22 18.63
N ARG A 166 24.05 10.40 17.84
CA ARG A 166 23.14 9.32 18.29
C ARG A 166 22.60 8.56 17.06
N ASP A 167 22.93 7.27 17.02
CA ASP A 167 22.35 6.19 16.22
C ASP A 167 22.65 6.14 14.71
N ILE A 168 23.51 5.18 14.33
CA ILE A 168 23.67 4.73 12.94
C ILE A 168 22.40 3.97 12.56
N SER A 169 21.53 4.58 11.76
CA SER A 169 20.40 3.89 11.14
C SER A 169 20.67 3.66 9.65
N PHE A 170 20.67 2.39 9.22
CA PHE A 170 20.72 2.02 7.81
C PHE A 170 19.35 2.20 7.18
N ARG A 171 19.32 2.79 5.98
CA ARG A 171 18.09 3.07 5.24
C ARG A 171 18.15 2.51 3.82
N TYR A 172 17.13 1.73 3.45
CA TYR A 172 16.94 1.25 2.08
C TYR A 172 15.52 1.52 1.59
N GLY A 173 15.40 1.86 0.31
CA GLY A 173 14.13 2.08 -0.35
C GLY A 173 13.94 1.09 -1.50
N PHE A 174 12.74 0.57 -1.67
CA PHE A 174 12.37 -0.21 -2.85
C PHE A 174 10.91 0.02 -3.18
N ASP A 175 10.52 -0.30 -4.41
CA ASP A 175 9.14 -0.12 -4.85
C ASP A 175 8.42 -1.46 -4.92
N ILE A 176 7.13 -1.47 -4.58
CA ILE A 176 6.22 -2.57 -4.88
C ILE A 176 5.22 -2.06 -5.91
N THR A 177 5.16 -2.73 -7.06
CA THR A 177 4.20 -2.42 -8.12
C THR A 177 3.04 -3.41 -8.07
N VAL A 178 1.84 -2.86 -8.16
CA VAL A 178 0.59 -3.60 -8.39
C VAL A 178 0.18 -3.26 -9.82
N PRO A 179 0.57 -4.08 -10.81
CA PRO A 179 0.35 -3.75 -12.22
C PRO A 179 -1.14 -3.72 -12.59
N ARG A 180 -1.99 -4.41 -11.82
CA ARG A 180 -3.44 -4.47 -12.03
C ARG A 180 -4.16 -4.34 -10.70
N ALA A 181 -4.52 -3.11 -10.36
CA ALA A 181 -5.45 -2.80 -9.28
C ALA A 181 -6.79 -2.39 -9.88
N TYR A 182 -7.81 -3.18 -9.62
CA TYR A 182 -9.17 -2.88 -10.04
C TYR A 182 -9.80 -1.98 -8.98
N LEU A 183 -10.01 -0.71 -9.33
CA LEU A 183 -10.55 0.31 -8.44
C LEU A 183 -11.94 0.74 -8.89
N PRO A 184 -12.86 1.02 -7.95
CA PRO A 184 -14.19 1.52 -8.31
C PRO A 184 -14.08 2.91 -8.94
N LEU A 185 -14.99 3.22 -9.86
CA LEU A 185 -15.13 4.55 -10.44
C LEU A 185 -15.51 5.56 -9.35
N ASN A 186 -14.76 6.66 -9.26
CA ASN A 186 -15.12 7.80 -8.41
C ASN A 186 -16.26 8.57 -9.10
N TYR A 187 -17.50 8.20 -8.80
CA TYR A 187 -18.68 8.74 -9.51
C TYR A 187 -18.85 10.27 -9.38
N GLU A 188 -18.29 10.87 -8.33
CA GLU A 188 -18.39 12.33 -8.10
C GLU A 188 -17.66 13.17 -9.16
N GLU A 189 -16.65 12.62 -9.86
CA GLU A 189 -15.90 13.38 -10.87
C GLU A 189 -16.42 13.20 -12.31
N TYR A 190 -17.14 12.10 -12.61
CA TYR A 190 -17.61 11.83 -13.97
C TYR A 190 -19.06 12.28 -14.23
N TYR A 191 -19.89 12.34 -13.18
CA TYR A 191 -21.26 12.85 -13.26
C TYR A 191 -21.43 13.92 -12.20
N GLY A 192 -21.05 15.16 -12.52
CA GLY A 192 -21.35 16.31 -11.69
C GLY A 192 -22.85 16.30 -11.36
N LYS A 193 -23.20 15.97 -10.11
CA LYS A 193 -24.58 15.87 -9.60
C LYS A 193 -25.53 15.10 -10.53
N ILE A 194 -25.82 13.84 -10.20
CA ILE A 194 -27.08 13.23 -10.64
C ILE A 194 -28.23 13.90 -9.85
N LEU A 195 -28.58 15.12 -10.23
CA LEU A 195 -29.91 15.66 -9.99
C LEU A 195 -30.74 15.23 -11.20
N SER A 196 -31.60 14.23 -10.97
CA SER A 196 -32.66 13.74 -11.88
C SER A 196 -32.20 13.39 -13.31
N MET A 197 -32.00 12.10 -13.56
CA MET A 197 -32.19 11.55 -14.91
C MET A 197 -33.69 11.57 -15.23
N ASP A 198 -34.17 12.62 -15.89
CA ASP A 198 -35.35 12.50 -16.74
C ASP A 198 -34.92 11.74 -18.00
N MET A 199 -35.25 10.46 -18.05
CA MET A 199 -35.24 9.71 -19.31
C MET A 199 -36.40 10.23 -20.17
N VAL A 200 -36.13 11.25 -20.99
CA VAL A 200 -37.00 11.56 -22.13
C VAL A 200 -36.35 10.92 -23.35
N TYR A 201 -36.86 9.74 -23.71
CA TYR A 201 -36.85 9.32 -25.11
C TYR A 201 -37.78 10.27 -25.85
N ASP A 202 -37.29 10.96 -26.89
CA ASP A 202 -38.15 11.36 -28.01
C ASP A 202 -37.37 11.61 -29.31
N VAL A 203 -37.84 10.88 -30.33
CA VAL A 203 -37.67 10.93 -31.81
C VAL A 203 -36.31 10.63 -32.43
#